data_AF-A0A3P3ZE66-F1
#
_entry.id   AF-A0A3P3ZE66-F1
#
_cell.length_a   1.000
_cell.length_b   1.000
_cell.length_c   1.000
_cell.angle_alpha   90.00
_cell.angle_beta   90.00
_cell.angle_gamma   90.00
#
_symmetry.space_group_name_H-M   'P 1'
#
loop_
_entity.id
_entity.type
_entity.pdbx_description
1 polymer ?
#
loop_
_entity_poly.entity_id
_entity_poly.type
_entity_poly.pdbx_seq_one_letter_code
_entity_poly.pdbx_strand_id
1 'polypeptide(L)'
;MTSPNRDELEAMSDEEILQLASANTVFLGEEYTWNGRERLIRNSVKTVAKLKLALQKTSHTIRSLASLISLIFFALHTTQMNPARAFKLLRAYRGIYRLTFRGYDWDDAVPYIDSSVARSLQEIGGALVQNPWWKISDERHPTTDEATYDAVAFTDASLEGWGAVLHLRDAGATEMWTYRQRWTEDLERQLGGDDGEAERVLEKLRQYQLRRRVRSGGRFEDPDLQADRFQARYSAHAEPRAAQLMLRHLVEHHRVPNGARIALATDHRAIVIAQKHLNGFGGIGRGYALNKLFEYTYDLWYNRGIDVVFFYVEGARNPADAYSRHFGVDATGSLEVHRVEPFGVPFLRHTWCPLCEERRREEGGEI
;
A
#
# COMPACT_ATOMS: atom_id res chain seq x y z
N MET A 1 37.25 -0.77 2.81
CA MET A 1 37.76 0.12 1.75
C MET A 1 36.78 1.25 1.59
N THR A 2 37.26 2.49 1.61
CA THR A 2 36.48 3.67 1.24
C THR A 2 36.33 3.69 -0.28
N SER A 3 35.15 4.08 -0.77
CA SER A 3 34.90 4.22 -2.21
C SER A 3 35.87 5.25 -2.81
N PRO A 4 36.43 5.00 -4.02
CA PRO A 4 37.28 5.97 -4.71
C PRO A 4 36.50 7.26 -4.99
N ASN A 5 37.21 8.38 -5.01
CA ASN A 5 36.60 9.68 -5.31
C ASN A 5 36.29 9.81 -6.83
N ARG A 6 35.59 10.89 -7.21
CA ARG A 6 35.15 11.09 -8.59
C ARG A 6 36.33 11.16 -9.58
N ASP A 7 37.39 11.86 -9.21
CA ASP A 7 38.56 12.08 -10.08
C ASP A 7 39.36 10.78 -10.25
N GLU A 8 39.43 9.95 -9.19
CA GLU A 8 39.98 8.59 -9.23
C GLU A 8 39.17 7.68 -10.15
N LEU A 9 37.83 7.76 -10.10
CA LEU A 9 36.95 6.98 -10.99
C LEU A 9 37.06 7.42 -12.45
N GLU A 10 37.16 8.72 -12.73
CA GLU A 10 37.32 9.26 -14.09
C GLU A 10 38.68 8.90 -14.71
N ALA A 11 39.70 8.60 -13.89
CA ALA A 11 41.03 8.19 -14.33
C ALA A 11 41.22 6.67 -14.50
N MET A 12 40.28 5.84 -14.00
CA MET A 12 40.33 4.39 -14.12
C MET A 12 39.92 3.94 -15.52
N SER A 13 40.58 2.90 -16.03
CA SER A 13 40.13 2.21 -17.23
C SER A 13 38.83 1.44 -16.99
N ASP A 14 38.08 1.16 -18.06
CA ASP A 14 36.84 0.36 -17.99
C ASP A 14 37.07 -1.00 -17.30
N GLU A 15 38.23 -1.63 -17.54
CA GLU A 15 38.63 -2.89 -16.91
C GLU A 15 38.82 -2.75 -15.39
N GLU A 16 39.43 -1.65 -14.94
CA GLU A 16 39.64 -1.34 -13.52
C GLU A 16 38.33 -1.00 -12.82
N ILE A 17 37.46 -0.22 -13.48
CA ILE A 17 36.11 0.09 -13.00
C ILE A 17 35.30 -1.21 -12.85
N LEU A 18 35.40 -2.12 -13.82
CA LEU A 18 34.71 -3.41 -13.79
C LEU A 18 35.22 -4.31 -12.65
N GLN A 19 36.53 -4.36 -12.43
CA GLN A 19 37.12 -5.10 -11.31
C GLN A 19 36.68 -4.51 -9.96
N LEU A 20 36.62 -3.18 -9.85
CA LEU A 20 36.20 -2.48 -8.64
C LEU A 20 34.70 -2.69 -8.37
N ALA A 21 33.87 -2.74 -9.42
CA ALA A 21 32.45 -3.05 -9.34
C ALA A 21 32.17 -4.53 -8.98
N SER A 22 33.09 -5.43 -9.36
CA SER A 22 33.02 -6.86 -9.03
C SER A 22 33.46 -7.16 -7.60
N ALA A 23 34.18 -6.23 -6.95
CA ALA A 23 34.56 -6.35 -5.55
C ALA A 23 33.35 -6.10 -4.64
N ASN A 24 33.22 -6.90 -3.57
CA ASN A 24 32.18 -6.66 -2.58
C ASN A 24 32.44 -5.33 -1.86
N THR A 25 31.51 -4.40 -1.98
CA THR A 25 31.59 -3.09 -1.33
C THR A 25 30.58 -3.01 -0.20
N VAL A 26 31.02 -2.45 0.94
CA VAL A 26 30.14 -2.18 2.09
C VAL A 26 29.91 -0.68 2.16
N PHE A 27 28.65 -0.26 2.08
CA PHE A 27 28.28 1.14 2.18
C PHE A 27 27.03 1.27 3.06
N LEU A 28 27.04 2.22 4.01
CA LEU A 28 25.94 2.52 4.95
C LEU A 28 25.30 1.32 5.70
N GLY A 29 25.99 0.18 5.78
CA GLY A 29 25.47 -1.02 6.44
C GLY A 29 24.80 -2.02 5.49
N GLU A 30 24.88 -1.77 4.19
CA GLU A 30 24.58 -2.69 3.10
C GLU A 30 25.86 -3.28 2.49
N GLU A 31 25.72 -4.44 1.87
CA GLU A 31 26.73 -5.06 1.01
C GLU A 31 26.24 -5.09 -0.42
N TYR A 32 27.12 -4.70 -1.35
CA TYR A 32 26.85 -4.64 -2.78
C TYR A 32 27.82 -5.55 -3.53
N THR A 33 27.33 -6.17 -4.60
CA THR A 33 28.15 -6.97 -5.51
C THR A 33 27.57 -6.94 -6.92
N TRP A 34 28.37 -7.29 -7.93
CA TRP A 34 27.94 -7.45 -9.31
C TRP A 34 28.25 -8.88 -9.78
N ASN A 35 27.24 -9.58 -10.28
CA ASN A 35 27.37 -11.00 -10.65
C ASN A 35 27.70 -11.23 -12.14
N GLY A 36 28.12 -10.20 -12.87
CA GLY A 36 28.31 -10.26 -14.32
C GLY A 36 27.10 -9.81 -15.14
N ARG A 37 25.91 -9.72 -14.51
CA ARG A 37 24.66 -9.36 -15.20
C ARG A 37 23.90 -8.23 -14.52
N GLU A 38 23.82 -8.26 -13.20
CA GLU A 38 23.01 -7.33 -12.42
C GLU A 38 23.70 -6.95 -11.11
N ARG A 39 23.34 -5.78 -10.58
CA ARG A 39 23.78 -5.34 -9.26
C ARG A 39 22.91 -6.00 -8.18
N LEU A 40 23.58 -6.57 -7.20
CA LEU A 40 22.96 -7.25 -6.08
C LEU A 40 23.27 -6.50 -4.79
N ILE A 41 22.32 -6.56 -3.86
CA ILE A 41 22.39 -5.93 -2.54
C ILE A 41 21.96 -6.92 -1.46
N ARG A 42 22.52 -6.77 -0.25
CA ARG A 42 22.01 -7.42 0.97
C ARG A 42 22.36 -6.59 2.20
N ASN A 43 21.86 -7.00 3.37
CA ASN A 43 22.27 -6.37 4.63
C ASN A 43 23.71 -6.76 4.98
N SER A 44 24.44 -5.86 5.64
CA SER A 44 25.77 -6.21 6.16
C SER A 44 25.71 -7.32 7.20
N VAL A 45 26.79 -8.12 7.28
CA VAL A 45 26.94 -9.16 8.31
C VAL A 45 26.69 -8.61 9.73
N LYS A 46 27.09 -7.37 10.00
CA LYS A 46 26.87 -6.71 11.30
C LYS A 46 25.39 -6.47 11.60
N THR A 47 24.61 -6.01 10.62
CA THR A 47 23.16 -5.81 10.75
C THR A 47 22.47 -7.15 11.04
N VAL A 48 22.83 -8.19 10.29
CA VAL A 48 22.28 -9.54 10.46
C VAL A 48 22.61 -10.14 11.83
N ALA A 49 23.84 -9.99 12.31
CA ALA A 49 24.25 -10.47 13.62
C ALA A 49 23.45 -9.81 14.75
N LYS A 50 23.23 -8.49 14.69
CA LYS A 50 22.38 -7.76 15.65
C LYS A 50 20.94 -8.27 15.64
N LEU A 51 20.39 -8.49 14.44
CA LEU A 51 19.02 -8.99 14.29
C LEU A 51 18.88 -10.39 14.87
N LYS A 52 19.81 -11.30 14.55
CA LYS A 52 19.84 -12.67 15.06
C LYS A 52 19.87 -12.70 16.60
N LEU A 53 20.75 -11.91 17.22
CA LEU A 53 20.85 -11.82 18.68
C LEU A 53 19.58 -11.23 19.31
N ALA A 54 18.98 -10.21 18.68
CA ALA A 54 17.77 -9.58 19.20
C ALA A 54 16.54 -10.50 19.12
N LEU A 55 16.41 -11.32 18.06
CA LEU A 55 15.31 -12.28 17.86
C LEU A 55 15.35 -13.47 18.81
N GLN A 56 16.53 -13.80 19.37
CA GLN A 56 16.69 -14.90 20.34
C GLN A 56 16.21 -14.54 21.75
N LYS A 57 15.94 -13.26 22.02
CA LYS A 57 15.49 -12.82 23.35
C LYS A 57 14.05 -13.27 23.59
N THR A 58 13.80 -13.84 24.77
CA THR A 58 12.47 -14.26 25.22
C THR A 58 11.68 -13.13 25.89
N SER A 59 12.36 -12.07 26.30
CA SER A 59 11.79 -10.88 26.93
C SER A 59 12.41 -9.61 26.35
N HIS A 60 11.61 -8.55 26.24
CA HIS A 60 12.05 -7.26 25.74
C HIS A 60 11.71 -6.15 26.74
N THR A 61 12.62 -5.20 26.85
CA THR A 61 12.30 -3.84 27.34
C THR A 61 11.62 -3.04 26.23
N ILE A 62 10.93 -1.95 26.60
CA ILE A 62 10.30 -1.01 25.66
C ILE A 62 11.31 -0.53 24.60
N ARG A 63 12.53 -0.14 25.03
CA ARG A 63 13.64 0.28 24.17
C ARG A 63 14.11 -0.83 23.23
N SER A 64 14.30 -2.04 23.75
CA SER A 64 14.84 -3.14 22.95
C SER A 64 13.82 -3.67 21.93
N LEU A 65 12.52 -3.67 22.25
CA LEU A 65 11.47 -4.00 21.28
C LEU A 65 11.37 -2.93 20.19
N ALA A 66 11.41 -1.65 20.55
CA ALA A 66 11.41 -0.55 19.58
C ALA A 66 12.60 -0.66 18.63
N SER A 67 13.80 -0.91 19.20
CA SER A 67 15.04 -1.06 18.44
C SER A 67 15.02 -2.28 17.52
N LEU A 68 14.44 -3.41 17.97
CA LEU A 68 14.27 -4.60 17.13
C LEU A 68 13.34 -4.32 15.95
N ILE A 69 12.19 -3.68 16.17
CA ILE A 69 11.26 -3.33 15.09
C ILE A 69 11.95 -2.36 14.11
N SER A 70 12.63 -1.34 14.60
CA SER A 70 13.38 -0.40 13.75
C SER A 70 14.49 -1.10 12.96
N LEU A 71 15.18 -2.07 13.56
CA LEU A 71 16.21 -2.86 12.88
C LEU A 71 15.61 -3.74 11.77
N ILE A 72 14.41 -4.29 11.97
CA ILE A 72 13.68 -5.04 10.93
C ILE A 72 13.33 -4.11 9.76
N PHE A 73 12.80 -2.91 10.02
CA PHE A 73 12.48 -1.94 8.97
C PHE A 73 13.72 -1.44 8.23
N PHE A 74 14.81 -1.21 8.95
CA PHE A 74 16.10 -0.94 8.34
C PHE A 74 16.51 -2.12 7.46
N ALA A 75 16.48 -3.37 7.93
CA ALA A 75 16.92 -4.50 7.14
C ALA A 75 16.02 -4.82 5.93
N LEU A 76 14.73 -4.45 5.97
CA LEU A 76 13.79 -4.66 4.86
C LEU A 76 14.14 -3.85 3.61
N HIS A 77 14.77 -2.68 3.74
CA HIS A 77 14.99 -1.77 2.61
C HIS A 77 15.93 -2.33 1.52
N THR A 78 16.79 -3.28 1.90
CA THR A 78 17.73 -3.97 0.99
C THR A 78 17.16 -5.22 0.36
N THR A 79 15.87 -5.49 0.56
CA THR A 79 15.20 -6.70 0.09
C THR A 79 14.07 -6.37 -0.86
N GLN A 80 13.64 -7.37 -1.64
CA GLN A 80 12.38 -7.29 -2.38
C GLN A 80 11.20 -7.88 -1.58
N MET A 81 11.39 -8.13 -0.28
CA MET A 81 10.31 -8.59 0.58
C MET A 81 9.24 -7.50 0.67
N ASN A 82 7.99 -7.95 0.74
CA ASN A 82 6.81 -7.09 0.82
C ASN A 82 6.75 -6.35 2.17
N PRO A 83 7.05 -5.03 2.22
CA PRO A 83 7.12 -4.29 3.48
C PRO A 83 5.74 -4.13 4.13
N ALA A 84 4.64 -4.17 3.36
CA ALA A 84 3.28 -4.06 3.89
C ALA A 84 2.94 -5.20 4.87
N ARG A 85 3.59 -6.37 4.72
CA ARG A 85 3.46 -7.50 5.67
C ARG A 85 3.98 -7.17 7.07
N ALA A 86 4.86 -6.17 7.20
CA ALA A 86 5.37 -5.68 8.48
C ALA A 86 4.42 -4.70 9.21
N PHE A 87 3.21 -4.45 8.69
CA PHE A 87 2.21 -3.55 9.30
C PHE A 87 1.98 -3.81 10.80
N LYS A 88 1.88 -5.08 11.22
CA LYS A 88 1.67 -5.44 12.63
C LYS A 88 2.81 -4.94 13.51
N LEU A 89 4.04 -4.95 13.00
CA LEU A 89 5.20 -4.43 13.70
C LEU A 89 5.14 -2.90 13.82
N LEU A 90 4.69 -2.17 12.80
CA LEU A 90 4.45 -0.72 12.92
C LEU A 90 3.34 -0.40 13.94
N ARG A 91 2.27 -1.19 13.96
CA ARG A 91 1.20 -1.03 14.95
C ARG A 91 1.73 -1.26 16.38
N ALA A 92 2.57 -2.28 16.57
CA ALA A 92 3.25 -2.54 17.83
C ALA A 92 4.20 -1.37 18.19
N TYR A 93 4.99 -0.88 17.24
CA TYR A 93 5.88 0.26 17.42
C TYR A 93 5.13 1.50 17.91
N ARG A 94 3.97 1.82 17.33
CA ARG A 94 3.08 2.89 17.83
C ARG A 94 2.57 2.62 19.25
N GLY A 95 2.29 1.35 19.57
CA GLY A 95 1.90 0.92 20.91
C GLY A 95 2.98 1.20 21.96
N ILE A 96 4.25 1.01 21.62
CA ILE A 96 5.40 1.30 22.50
C ILE A 96 5.40 2.78 22.93
N TYR A 97 5.20 3.72 22.00
CA TYR A 97 5.12 5.16 22.34
C TYR A 97 3.93 5.50 23.25
N ARG A 98 2.84 4.72 23.18
CA ARG A 98 1.72 4.90 24.11
C ARG A 98 2.06 4.42 25.51
N LEU A 99 2.94 3.44 25.67
CA LEU A 99 3.42 3.00 26.97
C LEU A 99 4.29 4.09 27.62
N THR A 100 5.23 4.66 26.88
CA THR A 100 6.08 5.74 27.40
C THR A 100 5.25 6.99 27.76
N PHE A 101 4.24 7.34 26.95
CA PHE A 101 3.30 8.42 27.28
C PHE A 101 2.46 8.15 28.55
N ARG A 102 2.28 6.88 28.92
CA ARG A 102 1.58 6.46 30.16
C ARG A 102 2.50 6.37 31.37
N GLY A 103 3.76 6.81 31.25
CA GLY A 103 4.70 6.89 32.37
C GLY A 103 5.60 5.67 32.55
N TYR A 104 5.62 4.73 31.61
CA TYR A 104 6.62 3.65 31.61
C TYR A 104 7.99 4.19 31.14
N ASP A 105 9.06 3.74 31.79
CA ASP A 105 10.43 4.01 31.36
C ASP A 105 10.79 3.19 30.11
N TRP A 106 11.70 3.69 29.29
CA TRP A 106 12.22 2.97 28.12
C TRP A 106 12.86 1.62 28.48
N ASP A 107 13.43 1.52 29.67
CA ASP A 107 14.10 0.30 30.12
C ASP A 107 13.19 -0.63 30.93
N ASP A 108 11.91 -0.26 31.11
CA ASP A 108 10.89 -1.16 31.65
C ASP A 108 10.62 -2.33 30.71
N ALA A 109 10.27 -3.48 31.31
CA ALA A 109 9.81 -4.65 30.58
C ALA A 109 8.52 -4.35 29.81
N VAL A 110 8.40 -4.83 28.58
CA VAL A 110 7.15 -4.76 27.81
C VAL A 110 6.11 -5.65 28.51
N PRO A 111 4.97 -5.10 28.95
CA PRO A 111 4.00 -5.88 29.75
C PRO A 111 3.38 -7.05 28.98
N TYR A 112 3.19 -6.88 27.68
CA TYR A 112 2.52 -7.84 26.82
C TYR A 112 2.93 -7.64 25.35
N ILE A 113 3.20 -8.75 24.66
CA ILE A 113 3.39 -8.79 23.21
C ILE A 113 2.33 -9.69 22.63
N ASP A 114 1.50 -9.13 21.74
CA ASP A 114 0.47 -9.89 21.03
C ASP A 114 1.08 -11.03 20.21
N SER A 115 0.43 -12.20 20.20
CA SER A 115 0.92 -13.39 19.51
C SER A 115 1.14 -13.17 18.02
N SER A 116 0.35 -12.29 17.39
CA SER A 116 0.50 -11.95 15.97
C SER A 116 1.72 -11.05 15.72
N VAL A 117 2.07 -10.18 16.68
CA VAL A 117 3.31 -9.38 16.64
C VAL A 117 4.52 -10.28 16.83
N ALA A 118 4.49 -11.17 17.83
CA ALA A 118 5.55 -12.15 18.06
C ALA A 118 5.80 -13.03 16.83
N ARG A 119 4.73 -13.51 16.19
CA ARG A 119 4.81 -14.26 14.93
C ARG A 119 5.43 -13.43 13.81
N SER A 120 4.97 -12.19 13.60
CA SER A 120 5.54 -11.31 12.57
C SER A 120 7.02 -10.98 12.81
N LEU A 121 7.47 -10.84 14.07
CA LEU A 121 8.89 -10.67 14.39
C LEU A 121 9.71 -11.88 13.93
N GLN A 122 9.23 -13.10 14.20
CA GLN A 122 9.93 -14.33 13.83
C GLN A 122 9.87 -14.60 12.32
N GLU A 123 8.73 -14.40 11.67
CA GLU A 123 8.56 -14.61 10.23
C GLU A 123 9.44 -13.65 9.42
N ILE A 124 9.30 -12.35 9.67
CA ILE A 124 10.02 -11.32 8.91
C ILE A 124 11.49 -11.29 9.32
N GLY A 125 11.75 -11.29 10.63
CA GLY A 125 13.11 -11.30 11.16
C GLY A 125 13.88 -12.55 10.78
N GLY A 126 13.25 -13.73 10.84
CA GLY A 126 13.85 -15.00 10.45
C GLY A 126 14.21 -15.05 8.96
N ALA A 127 13.36 -14.52 8.09
CA ALA A 127 13.66 -14.39 6.66
C ALA A 127 14.83 -13.43 6.41
N LEU A 128 14.87 -12.28 7.10
CA LEU A 128 15.96 -11.30 6.99
C LEU A 128 17.31 -11.86 7.48
N VAL A 129 17.31 -12.72 8.50
CA VAL A 129 18.52 -13.37 9.01
C VAL A 129 19.18 -14.30 7.99
N GLN A 130 18.41 -14.85 7.03
CA GLN A 130 18.98 -15.64 5.94
C GLN A 130 19.88 -14.80 5.02
N ASN A 131 19.63 -13.48 4.97
CA ASN A 131 20.41 -12.49 4.24
C ASN A 131 20.84 -12.89 2.81
N PRO A 132 19.90 -13.35 1.96
CA PRO A 132 20.21 -13.65 0.58
C PRO A 132 20.58 -12.38 -0.19
N TRP A 133 21.29 -12.54 -1.29
CA TRP A 133 21.49 -11.47 -2.26
C TRP A 133 20.18 -11.18 -3.01
N TRP A 134 19.83 -9.90 -3.12
CA TRP A 134 18.66 -9.43 -3.85
C TRP A 134 19.08 -8.60 -5.06
N LYS A 135 18.36 -8.73 -6.17
CA LYS A 135 18.49 -7.80 -7.29
C LYS A 135 18.02 -6.40 -6.83
N ILE A 136 18.82 -5.38 -7.10
CA ILE A 136 18.37 -3.99 -6.93
C ILE A 136 17.22 -3.75 -7.91
N SER A 137 16.09 -3.24 -7.42
CA SER A 137 14.93 -3.00 -8.27
C SER A 137 15.26 -1.95 -9.33
N ASP A 138 14.84 -2.19 -10.56
CA ASP A 138 14.92 -1.21 -11.63
C ASP A 138 14.07 0.02 -11.26
N GLU A 139 14.54 1.21 -11.65
CA GLU A 139 13.79 2.45 -11.39
C GLU A 139 12.47 2.43 -12.16
N ARG A 140 11.39 2.81 -11.47
CA ARG A 140 10.06 2.91 -12.08
C ARG A 140 9.95 4.28 -12.74
N HIS A 141 9.44 4.31 -13.97
CA HIS A 141 9.12 5.55 -14.69
C HIS A 141 7.63 5.56 -15.04
N PRO A 142 6.74 5.83 -14.07
CA PRO A 142 5.31 6.00 -14.34
C PRO A 142 5.06 7.35 -15.04
N THR A 143 4.22 7.34 -16.06
CA THR A 143 3.83 8.57 -16.79
C THR A 143 2.33 8.80 -16.68
N THR A 144 1.89 9.97 -17.11
CA THR A 144 0.48 10.36 -17.28
C THR A 144 -0.08 9.91 -18.64
N ASP A 145 0.74 9.28 -19.48
CA ASP A 145 0.34 8.77 -20.80
C ASP A 145 -0.33 7.40 -20.67
N GLU A 146 -1.64 7.39 -20.93
CA GLU A 146 -2.49 6.19 -20.93
C GLU A 146 -1.99 5.14 -21.93
N ALA A 147 -1.24 5.53 -22.97
CA ALA A 147 -0.64 4.59 -23.92
C ALA A 147 0.36 3.63 -23.24
N THR A 148 0.92 4.00 -22.09
CA THR A 148 1.92 3.19 -21.38
C THR A 148 1.32 2.13 -20.44
N TYR A 149 0.00 2.11 -20.27
CA TYR A 149 -0.73 1.18 -19.40
C TYR A 149 -1.60 0.22 -20.21
N ASP A 150 -1.66 -1.03 -19.76
CA ASP A 150 -2.55 -2.08 -20.30
C ASP A 150 -3.97 -1.92 -19.75
N ALA A 151 -4.11 -1.34 -18.56
CA ALA A 151 -5.40 -1.06 -17.93
C ALA A 151 -5.37 0.28 -17.19
N VAL A 152 -6.44 1.06 -17.34
CA VAL A 152 -6.71 2.27 -16.55
C VAL A 152 -8.04 2.08 -15.84
N ALA A 153 -8.01 1.99 -14.51
CA ALA A 153 -9.20 1.78 -13.69
C ALA A 153 -9.44 2.98 -12.77
N PHE A 154 -10.67 3.46 -12.72
CA PHE A 154 -11.17 4.39 -11.72
C PHE A 154 -11.96 3.60 -10.69
N THR A 155 -11.69 3.79 -9.41
CA THR A 155 -12.41 3.12 -8.32
C THR A 155 -12.98 4.15 -7.35
N ASP A 156 -14.15 3.84 -6.82
CA ASP A 156 -14.79 4.60 -5.74
C ASP A 156 -15.50 3.64 -4.78
N ALA A 157 -15.58 4.01 -3.52
CA ALA A 157 -16.21 3.23 -2.48
C ALA A 157 -17.08 4.12 -1.60
N SER A 158 -18.31 3.65 -1.36
CA SER A 158 -19.27 4.33 -0.50
C SER A 158 -19.67 3.44 0.68
N LEU A 159 -20.66 3.92 1.40
CA LEU A 159 -21.34 3.23 2.48
C LEU A 159 -22.07 1.97 2.03
N GLU A 160 -22.62 2.01 0.82
CA GLU A 160 -23.50 0.96 0.30
C GLU A 160 -22.71 -0.11 -0.46
N GLY A 161 -21.58 0.25 -1.05
CA GLY A 161 -20.78 -0.65 -1.86
C GLY A 161 -19.59 0.02 -2.52
N TRP A 162 -19.07 -0.60 -3.56
CA TRP A 162 -18.00 -0.05 -4.39
C TRP A 162 -18.36 -0.11 -5.86
N GLY A 163 -17.72 0.77 -6.62
CA GLY A 163 -17.86 0.84 -8.07
C GLY A 163 -16.52 1.04 -8.75
N ALA A 164 -16.46 0.71 -10.04
CA ALA A 164 -15.30 1.00 -10.86
C ALA A 164 -15.66 1.22 -12.33
N VAL A 165 -14.81 1.97 -13.03
CA VAL A 165 -14.80 2.11 -14.49
C VAL A 165 -13.42 1.69 -14.98
N LEU A 166 -13.36 0.75 -15.91
CA LEU A 166 -12.13 0.18 -16.44
C LEU A 166 -12.02 0.47 -17.93
N HIS A 167 -10.88 0.99 -18.36
CA HIS A 167 -10.40 0.93 -19.72
C HIS A 167 -9.37 -0.19 -19.81
N LEU A 168 -9.69 -1.25 -20.56
CA LEU A 168 -8.79 -2.35 -20.82
C LEU A 168 -8.29 -2.25 -22.26
N ARG A 169 -6.98 -2.30 -22.45
CA ARG A 169 -6.38 -2.42 -23.77
C ARG A 169 -6.02 -3.88 -24.04
N ASP A 170 -6.65 -4.45 -25.04
CA ASP A 170 -6.36 -5.81 -25.49
C ASP A 170 -6.23 -5.85 -27.01
N ALA A 171 -5.13 -6.42 -27.50
CA ALA A 171 -4.86 -6.68 -28.92
C ALA A 171 -5.18 -5.52 -29.91
N GLY A 172 -4.98 -4.27 -29.49
CA GLY A 172 -5.23 -3.07 -30.31
C GLY A 172 -6.66 -2.50 -30.24
N ALA A 173 -7.55 -3.14 -29.48
CA ALA A 173 -8.85 -2.59 -29.12
C ALA A 173 -8.83 -2.02 -27.69
N THR A 174 -9.61 -0.96 -27.46
CA THR A 174 -9.85 -0.43 -26.12
C THR A 174 -11.28 -0.76 -25.74
N GLU A 175 -11.46 -1.54 -24.68
CA GLU A 175 -12.76 -1.91 -24.14
C GLU A 175 -13.05 -1.15 -22.85
N MET A 176 -14.29 -0.75 -22.66
CA MET A 176 -14.75 -0.10 -21.44
C MET A 176 -15.69 -1.00 -20.66
N TRP A 177 -15.43 -1.10 -19.36
CA TRP A 177 -16.19 -1.94 -18.44
C TRP A 177 -16.59 -1.15 -17.20
N THR A 178 -17.76 -1.46 -16.66
CA THR A 178 -18.27 -0.87 -15.40
C THR A 178 -18.53 -1.98 -14.40
N TYR A 179 -18.26 -1.67 -13.14
CA TYR A 179 -18.39 -2.58 -12.00
C TYR A 179 -19.20 -1.90 -10.93
N ARG A 180 -20.07 -2.65 -10.28
CA ARG A 180 -20.67 -2.25 -9.02
C ARG A 180 -20.99 -3.46 -8.16
N GLN A 181 -20.81 -3.33 -6.86
CA GLN A 181 -21.19 -4.36 -5.91
C GLN A 181 -21.52 -3.73 -4.55
N ARG A 182 -22.64 -4.13 -3.95
CA ARG A 182 -22.95 -3.79 -2.56
C ARG A 182 -22.04 -4.52 -1.58
N TRP A 183 -21.76 -3.90 -0.43
CA TRP A 183 -21.11 -4.64 0.65
C TRP A 183 -22.02 -5.76 1.15
N THR A 184 -21.46 -6.95 1.38
CA THR A 184 -22.18 -8.07 2.02
C THR A 184 -22.12 -7.95 3.55
N GLU A 185 -23.08 -8.52 4.28
CA GLU A 185 -23.17 -8.44 5.76
C GLU A 185 -21.90 -8.93 6.49
N ASP A 186 -21.19 -9.91 5.93
CA ASP A 186 -19.90 -10.39 6.48
C ASP A 186 -18.77 -9.35 6.32
N LEU A 187 -18.86 -8.50 5.30
CA LEU A 187 -17.94 -7.39 5.09
C LEU A 187 -18.25 -6.22 6.02
N GLU A 188 -19.51 -5.97 6.36
CA GLU A 188 -19.87 -4.99 7.41
C GLU A 188 -19.25 -5.35 8.77
N ARG A 189 -19.17 -6.65 9.09
CA ARG A 189 -18.46 -7.16 10.29
C ARG A 189 -16.94 -6.99 10.20
N GLN A 190 -16.31 -7.24 9.06
CA GLN A 190 -14.86 -7.05 8.88
C GLN A 190 -14.44 -5.58 8.81
N LEU A 191 -15.28 -4.70 8.24
CA LEU A 191 -15.15 -3.24 8.30
C LEU A 191 -15.34 -2.71 9.73
N GLY A 192 -15.96 -3.50 10.62
CA GLY A 192 -16.12 -3.23 12.06
C GLY A 192 -14.90 -3.55 12.93
N GLY A 193 -13.89 -4.27 12.43
CA GLY A 193 -12.63 -4.54 13.11
C GLY A 193 -12.71 -5.52 14.30
N ASP A 194 -11.73 -6.41 14.37
CA ASP A 194 -11.54 -7.52 15.33
C ASP A 194 -11.18 -7.06 16.78
N ASP A 195 -11.54 -5.84 17.17
CA ASP A 195 -11.09 -5.20 18.42
C ASP A 195 -12.28 -4.72 19.28
N GLY A 196 -13.35 -5.51 19.50
CA GLY A 196 -14.45 -5.17 20.44
C GLY A 196 -15.17 -3.81 20.21
N GLU A 197 -14.79 -3.06 19.18
CA GLU A 197 -15.31 -1.77 18.75
C GLU A 197 -16.48 -1.98 17.78
N ALA A 198 -16.51 -3.12 17.08
CA ALA A 198 -17.60 -3.58 16.22
C ALA A 198 -18.94 -3.61 16.95
N GLU A 199 -18.98 -4.09 18.19
CA GLU A 199 -20.22 -4.18 18.98
C GLU A 199 -20.75 -2.79 19.36
N ARG A 200 -19.85 -1.86 19.71
CA ARG A 200 -20.20 -0.44 19.97
C ARG A 200 -20.61 0.32 18.71
N VAL A 201 -20.03 0.00 17.55
CA VAL A 201 -20.36 0.61 16.25
C VAL A 201 -21.70 0.07 15.74
N LEU A 202 -21.93 -1.24 15.82
CA LEU A 202 -23.22 -1.87 15.50
C LEU A 202 -24.34 -1.35 16.40
N GLU A 203 -24.07 -1.13 17.69
CA GLU A 203 -25.03 -0.55 18.61
C GLU A 203 -25.35 0.92 18.28
N LYS A 204 -24.34 1.71 17.89
CA LYS A 204 -24.56 3.07 17.36
C LYS A 204 -25.34 3.08 16.04
N LEU A 205 -25.08 2.12 15.14
CA LEU A 205 -25.79 1.98 13.86
C LEU A 205 -27.25 1.56 14.07
N ARG A 206 -27.53 0.63 14.99
CA ARG A 206 -28.89 0.26 15.41
C ARG A 206 -29.62 1.48 16.01
N GLN A 207 -28.96 2.26 16.87
CA GLN A 207 -29.52 3.50 17.41
C GLN A 207 -29.81 4.55 16.32
N TYR A 208 -28.97 4.66 15.29
CA TYR A 208 -29.19 5.55 14.14
C TYR A 208 -30.34 5.09 13.24
N GLN A 209 -30.45 3.78 12.94
CA GLN A 209 -31.56 3.23 12.17
C GLN A 209 -32.89 3.33 12.92
N LEU A 210 -32.90 3.12 14.24
CA LEU A 210 -34.07 3.36 15.11
C LEU A 210 -34.50 4.83 15.12
N ARG A 211 -33.54 5.78 15.18
CA ARG A 211 -33.85 7.22 15.08
C ARG A 211 -34.40 7.63 13.72
N ARG A 212 -34.00 6.94 12.64
CA ARG A 212 -34.54 7.18 11.28
C ARG A 212 -35.97 6.67 11.12
N ARG A 213 -36.35 5.58 11.82
CA ARG A 213 -37.76 5.10 11.90
C ARG A 213 -38.67 5.99 12.74
N VAL A 214 -38.14 6.69 13.75
CA VAL A 214 -38.94 7.55 14.63
C VAL A 214 -39.14 8.97 14.06
N ARG A 215 -38.32 9.39 13.07
CA ARG A 215 -38.35 10.75 12.50
C ARG A 215 -39.22 10.92 11.24
N SER A 216 -40.25 10.10 11.05
CA SER A 216 -41.35 10.40 10.11
C SER A 216 -42.37 11.38 10.70
N GLY A 217 -41.88 12.42 11.40
CA GLY A 217 -42.71 13.44 12.03
C GLY A 217 -41.88 14.54 12.69
N GLY A 218 -41.84 15.72 12.04
CA GLY A 218 -41.53 17.00 12.69
C GLY A 218 -40.09 17.50 12.60
N ARG A 219 -39.94 18.71 12.03
CA ARG A 219 -38.73 19.55 11.88
C ARG A 219 -38.01 19.85 13.21
N PHE A 220 -36.68 19.81 13.22
CA PHE A 220 -35.75 20.96 13.33
C PHE A 220 -34.28 20.48 13.22
N GLU A 221 -33.44 21.40 12.75
CA GLU A 221 -32.15 21.27 12.06
C GLU A 221 -30.98 20.66 12.85
N ASP A 222 -30.10 19.95 12.13
CA ASP A 222 -28.71 20.40 11.89
C ASP A 222 -28.11 19.58 10.71
N PRO A 223 -28.04 20.11 9.48
CA PRO A 223 -27.56 19.37 8.30
C PRO A 223 -26.05 19.07 8.30
N ASP A 224 -25.25 19.84 9.06
CA ASP A 224 -23.78 19.84 8.92
C ASP A 224 -23.08 18.85 9.87
N LEU A 225 -23.80 18.25 10.82
CA LEU A 225 -23.20 17.38 11.85
C LEU A 225 -23.34 15.87 11.61
N GLN A 226 -24.08 15.46 10.56
CA GLN A 226 -24.32 14.03 10.28
C GLN A 226 -23.67 13.51 8.99
N ALA A 227 -23.33 14.36 8.03
CA ALA A 227 -22.66 13.93 6.79
C ALA A 227 -21.16 13.61 7.00
N ASP A 228 -20.47 14.36 7.86
CA ASP A 228 -18.99 14.24 8.03
C ASP A 228 -18.52 13.03 8.84
N ARG A 229 -19.38 12.48 9.71
CA ARG A 229 -18.99 11.36 10.59
C ARG A 229 -18.99 10.01 9.88
N PHE A 230 -19.66 9.91 8.75
CA PHE A 230 -19.58 8.73 7.91
C PHE A 230 -18.20 8.63 7.20
N GLN A 231 -17.52 9.75 6.98
CA GLN A 231 -16.56 9.88 5.88
C GLN A 231 -15.15 9.32 6.14
N ALA A 232 -14.52 9.52 7.29
CA ALA A 232 -13.08 9.22 7.40
C ALA A 232 -12.74 7.77 7.78
N ARG A 233 -13.51 7.13 8.67
CA ARG A 233 -13.22 5.77 9.14
C ARG A 233 -13.67 4.71 8.13
N TYR A 234 -14.84 4.88 7.51
CA TYR A 234 -15.35 3.92 6.53
C TYR A 234 -14.58 4.00 5.21
N SER A 235 -14.28 5.20 4.69
CA SER A 235 -13.46 5.40 3.50
C SER A 235 -12.05 4.80 3.65
N ALA A 236 -11.41 4.94 4.82
CA ALA A 236 -10.09 4.38 5.11
C ALA A 236 -10.00 2.84 4.97
N HIS A 237 -11.14 2.15 4.99
CA HIS A 237 -11.23 0.71 4.76
C HIS A 237 -11.86 0.37 3.41
N ALA A 238 -12.91 1.08 3.02
CA ALA A 238 -13.70 0.82 1.81
C ALA A 238 -12.90 1.08 0.53
N GLU A 239 -12.18 2.20 0.44
CA GLU A 239 -11.43 2.58 -0.76
C GLU A 239 -10.27 1.62 -1.07
N PRO A 240 -9.38 1.29 -0.11
CA PRO A 240 -8.33 0.31 -0.38
C PRO A 240 -8.89 -1.07 -0.74
N ARG A 241 -10.07 -1.42 -0.20
CA ARG A 241 -10.72 -2.69 -0.49
C ARG A 241 -11.32 -2.70 -1.90
N ALA A 242 -11.99 -1.62 -2.32
CA ALA A 242 -12.49 -1.47 -3.69
C ALA A 242 -11.34 -1.58 -4.71
N ALA A 243 -10.24 -0.85 -4.48
CA ALA A 243 -9.03 -0.96 -5.30
C ALA A 243 -8.48 -2.39 -5.34
N GLN A 244 -8.42 -3.08 -4.20
CA GLN A 244 -7.95 -4.47 -4.15
C GLN A 244 -8.87 -5.43 -4.91
N LEU A 245 -10.19 -5.27 -4.79
CA LEU A 245 -11.17 -6.09 -5.49
C LEU A 245 -11.10 -5.87 -7.01
N MET A 246 -10.96 -4.61 -7.44
CA MET A 246 -10.76 -4.28 -8.85
C MET A 246 -9.49 -4.93 -9.40
N LEU A 247 -8.36 -4.84 -8.69
CA LEU A 247 -7.11 -5.48 -9.11
C LEU A 247 -7.22 -7.01 -9.18
N ARG A 248 -7.91 -7.64 -8.21
CA ARG A 248 -8.19 -9.08 -8.25
C ARG A 248 -9.03 -9.43 -9.47
N HIS A 249 -10.06 -8.64 -9.77
CA HIS A 249 -10.91 -8.89 -10.90
C HIS A 249 -10.17 -8.77 -12.24
N LEU A 250 -9.29 -7.76 -12.38
CA LEU A 250 -8.39 -7.64 -13.52
C LEU A 250 -7.50 -8.87 -13.71
N VAL A 251 -6.94 -9.38 -12.62
CA VAL A 251 -6.00 -10.50 -12.63
C VAL A 251 -6.70 -11.84 -12.87
N GLU A 252 -7.81 -12.09 -12.19
CA GLU A 252 -8.50 -13.38 -12.17
C GLU A 252 -9.46 -13.55 -13.35
N HIS A 253 -10.14 -12.48 -13.77
CA HIS A 253 -11.19 -12.53 -14.79
C HIS A 253 -10.74 -11.95 -16.14
N HIS A 254 -10.15 -10.75 -16.16
CA HIS A 254 -9.60 -10.16 -17.39
C HIS A 254 -8.26 -10.75 -17.82
N ARG A 255 -7.66 -11.58 -16.97
CA ARG A 255 -6.41 -12.32 -17.26
C ARG A 255 -5.31 -11.40 -17.80
N VAL A 256 -5.18 -10.22 -17.21
CA VAL A 256 -4.11 -9.27 -17.53
C VAL A 256 -2.75 -10.01 -17.54
N PRO A 257 -1.92 -9.83 -18.59
CA PRO A 257 -0.71 -10.60 -18.78
C PRO A 257 0.34 -10.32 -17.70
N ASN A 258 1.30 -11.24 -17.57
CA ASN A 258 2.47 -10.99 -16.73
C ASN A 258 3.29 -9.83 -17.33
N GLY A 259 3.86 -8.98 -16.48
CA GLY A 259 4.58 -7.77 -16.92
C GLY A 259 3.68 -6.56 -17.21
N ALA A 260 2.36 -6.68 -17.07
CA ALA A 260 1.43 -5.60 -17.38
C ALA A 260 1.59 -4.37 -16.46
N ARG A 261 1.22 -3.20 -16.97
CA ARG A 261 1.16 -1.95 -16.22
C ARG A 261 -0.29 -1.51 -16.05
N ILE A 262 -0.68 -1.27 -14.80
CA ILE A 262 -2.04 -0.89 -14.42
C ILE A 262 -1.99 0.49 -13.76
N ALA A 263 -2.75 1.45 -14.30
CA ALA A 263 -3.05 2.70 -13.63
C ALA A 263 -4.37 2.57 -12.86
N LEU A 264 -4.36 2.88 -11.56
CA LEU A 264 -5.56 2.87 -10.72
C LEU A 264 -5.77 4.26 -10.12
N ALA A 265 -6.81 4.94 -10.56
CA ALA A 265 -7.24 6.24 -10.07
C ALA A 265 -8.31 6.11 -8.97
N THR A 266 -8.13 6.83 -7.88
CA THR A 266 -9.04 6.88 -6.72
C THR A 266 -9.01 8.28 -6.12
N ASP A 267 -10.06 8.70 -5.43
CA ASP A 267 -10.06 9.94 -4.64
C ASP A 267 -9.43 9.75 -3.24
N HIS A 268 -8.99 8.52 -2.91
CA HIS A 268 -8.37 8.23 -1.64
C HIS A 268 -6.86 8.54 -1.65
N ARG A 269 -6.53 9.81 -1.40
CA ARG A 269 -5.16 10.37 -1.44
C ARG A 269 -4.11 9.55 -0.67
N ALA A 270 -4.47 8.90 0.44
CA ALA A 270 -3.50 8.12 1.21
C ALA A 270 -3.02 6.84 0.51
N ILE A 271 -3.80 6.28 -0.43
CA ILE A 271 -3.34 5.17 -1.29
C ILE A 271 -2.23 5.68 -2.21
N VAL A 272 -2.46 6.83 -2.83
CA VAL A 272 -1.56 7.44 -3.82
C VAL A 272 -0.25 7.91 -3.18
N ILE A 273 -0.28 8.47 -1.98
CA ILE A 273 0.94 8.92 -1.28
C ILE A 273 1.77 7.74 -0.76
N ALA A 274 1.11 6.74 -0.19
CA ALA A 274 1.79 5.65 0.50
C ALA A 274 2.25 4.52 -0.43
N GLN A 275 1.98 4.61 -1.73
CA GLN A 275 2.34 3.58 -2.72
C GLN A 275 3.86 3.33 -2.77
N LYS A 276 4.25 2.25 -3.44
CA LYS A 276 5.65 1.93 -3.74
C LYS A 276 6.31 3.10 -4.49
N HIS A 277 7.52 3.51 -4.10
CA HIS A 277 8.24 4.63 -4.73
C HIS A 277 9.01 4.19 -5.98
N LEU A 278 9.76 5.12 -6.60
CA LEU A 278 10.52 4.89 -7.83
C LEU A 278 11.61 3.82 -7.66
N ASN A 279 12.23 3.76 -6.49
CA ASN A 279 13.27 2.78 -6.13
C ASN A 279 12.73 1.38 -5.82
N GLY A 280 11.42 1.18 -5.94
CA GLY A 280 10.76 -0.09 -5.67
C GLY A 280 10.51 -0.42 -4.18
N PHE A 281 10.82 0.50 -3.27
CA PHE A 281 10.49 0.38 -1.84
C PHE A 281 9.35 1.35 -1.47
N GLY A 282 8.52 1.01 -0.47
CA GLY A 282 7.35 1.81 -0.07
C GLY A 282 6.11 0.95 0.06
N GLY A 283 4.92 1.50 -0.22
CA GLY A 283 3.68 0.70 -0.16
C GLY A 283 3.33 0.27 1.27
N ILE A 284 3.42 1.18 2.24
CA ILE A 284 3.07 0.89 3.64
C ILE A 284 2.31 2.06 4.25
N GLY A 285 1.20 1.76 4.91
CA GLY A 285 0.28 2.76 5.44
C GLY A 285 -0.07 2.55 6.91
N ARG A 286 -0.88 3.45 7.46
CA ARG A 286 -1.38 3.34 8.84
C ARG A 286 -2.56 2.37 9.00
N GLY A 287 -3.34 2.17 7.94
CA GLY A 287 -4.58 1.38 7.96
C GLY A 287 -4.39 -0.08 7.57
N TYR A 288 -5.16 -0.98 8.17
CA TYR A 288 -5.09 -2.42 7.84
C TYR A 288 -5.45 -2.70 6.37
N ALA A 289 -6.58 -2.17 5.89
CA ALA A 289 -7.04 -2.38 4.52
C ALA A 289 -6.04 -1.83 3.50
N LEU A 290 -5.45 -0.66 3.78
CA LEU A 290 -4.40 -0.06 2.96
C LEU A 290 -3.18 -0.97 2.83
N ASN A 291 -2.72 -1.56 3.93
CA ASN A 291 -1.59 -2.50 3.88
C ASN A 291 -1.97 -3.82 3.20
N LYS A 292 -3.23 -4.26 3.24
CA LYS A 292 -3.70 -5.43 2.49
C LYS A 292 -3.75 -5.18 0.97
N LEU A 293 -4.12 -3.97 0.55
CA LEU A 293 -3.99 -3.54 -0.83
C LEU A 293 -2.52 -3.58 -1.26
N PHE A 294 -1.63 -2.93 -0.51
CA PHE A 294 -0.21 -2.89 -0.89
C PHE A 294 0.46 -4.26 -0.84
N GLU A 295 0.07 -5.11 0.12
CA GLU A 295 0.52 -6.49 0.18
C GLU A 295 0.19 -7.19 -1.15
N TYR A 296 -1.05 -7.05 -1.63
CA TYR A 296 -1.48 -7.62 -2.89
C TYR A 296 -0.73 -7.04 -4.10
N THR A 297 -0.51 -5.72 -4.17
CA THR A 297 0.24 -5.11 -5.29
C THR A 297 1.70 -5.55 -5.33
N TYR A 298 2.33 -5.73 -4.16
CA TYR A 298 3.69 -6.25 -4.09
C TYR A 298 3.75 -7.71 -4.55
N ASP A 299 2.75 -8.52 -4.18
CA ASP A 299 2.67 -9.91 -4.60
C ASP A 299 2.43 -10.02 -6.12
N LEU A 300 1.65 -9.10 -6.72
CA LEU A 300 1.50 -8.99 -8.18
C LEU A 300 2.82 -8.62 -8.87
N TRP A 301 3.52 -7.63 -8.36
CA TRP A 301 4.80 -7.21 -8.91
C TRP A 301 5.87 -8.33 -8.80
N TYR A 302 6.02 -8.91 -7.61
CA TYR A 302 7.07 -9.90 -7.35
C TYR A 302 6.82 -11.22 -8.10
N ASN A 303 5.59 -11.72 -8.11
CA ASN A 303 5.29 -13.04 -8.69
C ASN A 303 4.94 -12.98 -10.17
N ARG A 304 4.42 -11.85 -10.67
CA ARG A 304 3.89 -11.73 -12.04
C ARG A 304 4.48 -10.57 -12.83
N GLY A 305 5.34 -9.75 -12.25
CA GLY A 305 5.89 -8.56 -12.90
C GLY A 305 4.85 -7.47 -13.16
N ILE A 306 3.64 -7.57 -12.59
CA ILE A 306 2.57 -6.59 -12.83
C ILE A 306 2.83 -5.33 -11.98
N ASP A 307 3.01 -4.19 -12.64
CA ASP A 307 3.26 -2.89 -12.00
C ASP A 307 1.95 -2.11 -11.84
N VAL A 308 1.60 -1.77 -10.60
CA VAL A 308 0.41 -0.98 -10.28
C VAL A 308 0.84 0.43 -9.85
N VAL A 309 0.31 1.44 -10.52
CA VAL A 309 0.56 2.85 -10.24
C VAL A 309 -0.74 3.52 -9.82
N PHE A 310 -0.74 4.16 -8.66
CA PHE A 310 -1.92 4.82 -8.13
C PHE A 310 -1.94 6.30 -8.47
N PHE A 311 -3.11 6.79 -8.88
CA PHE A 311 -3.38 8.18 -9.23
C PHE A 311 -4.51 8.73 -8.35
N TYR A 312 -4.43 10.01 -8.02
CA TYR A 312 -5.47 10.75 -7.32
C TYR A 312 -6.35 11.47 -8.32
N VAL A 313 -7.65 11.20 -8.27
CA VAL A 313 -8.68 11.96 -8.99
C VAL A 313 -9.56 12.69 -7.98
N GLU A 314 -9.99 13.90 -8.28
CA GLU A 314 -10.96 14.59 -7.42
C GLU A 314 -12.29 13.82 -7.41
N GLY A 315 -12.91 13.61 -6.25
CA GLY A 315 -14.15 12.83 -6.14
C GLY A 315 -15.27 13.29 -7.08
N ALA A 316 -15.45 14.61 -7.24
CA ALA A 316 -16.43 15.19 -8.18
C ALA A 316 -16.16 14.86 -9.67
N ARG A 317 -14.93 14.44 -9.99
CA ARG A 317 -14.50 14.02 -11.33
C ARG A 317 -14.34 12.50 -11.43
N ASN A 318 -14.51 11.74 -10.33
CA ASN A 318 -14.33 10.30 -10.32
C ASN A 318 -15.52 9.63 -11.03
N PRO A 319 -15.34 8.99 -12.20
CA PRO A 319 -16.44 8.37 -12.93
C PRO A 319 -17.01 7.15 -12.21
N ALA A 320 -16.30 6.59 -11.22
CA ALA A 320 -16.75 5.46 -10.42
C ALA A 320 -17.75 5.84 -9.31
N ASP A 321 -17.92 7.14 -9.02
CA ASP A 321 -18.76 7.69 -7.95
C ASP A 321 -20.23 7.24 -8.03
N ALA A 322 -20.81 7.32 -9.23
CA ALA A 322 -22.19 6.89 -9.45
C ALA A 322 -22.37 5.38 -9.22
N TYR A 323 -21.37 4.57 -9.58
CA TYR A 323 -21.42 3.12 -9.47
C TYR A 323 -21.22 2.63 -8.03
N SER A 324 -20.58 3.42 -7.18
CA SER A 324 -20.44 3.10 -5.76
C SER A 324 -21.68 3.45 -4.93
N ARG A 325 -22.65 4.23 -5.47
CA ARG A 325 -23.80 4.78 -4.73
C ARG A 325 -25.17 4.41 -5.29
N HIS A 326 -25.27 4.08 -6.56
CA HIS A 326 -26.57 3.87 -7.23
C HIS A 326 -26.76 2.40 -7.62
N PHE A 327 -27.28 1.62 -6.67
CA PHE A 327 -27.56 0.19 -6.85
C PHE A 327 -29.01 -0.12 -7.29
N GLY A 328 -29.92 0.85 -7.23
CA GLY A 328 -31.35 0.59 -7.52
C GLY A 328 -32.05 -0.24 -6.43
N VAL A 329 -33.31 -0.58 -6.67
CA VAL A 329 -34.20 -1.23 -5.68
C VAL A 329 -33.94 -2.74 -5.57
N ASP A 330 -33.49 -3.37 -6.65
CA ASP A 330 -33.37 -4.84 -6.78
C ASP A 330 -31.93 -5.38 -6.76
N ALA A 331 -30.93 -4.56 -6.45
CA ALA A 331 -29.53 -5.01 -6.46
C ALA A 331 -29.27 -6.09 -5.40
N THR A 332 -28.93 -7.27 -5.90
CA THR A 332 -28.36 -8.37 -5.14
C THR A 332 -26.91 -8.04 -4.76
N GLY A 333 -26.41 -8.47 -3.61
CA GLY A 333 -25.01 -8.23 -3.18
C GLY A 333 -23.91 -8.86 -4.05
N SER A 334 -24.28 -9.40 -5.21
CA SER A 334 -23.40 -9.92 -6.25
C SER A 334 -22.67 -8.80 -6.98
N LEU A 335 -21.48 -9.11 -7.50
CA LEU A 335 -20.76 -8.21 -8.39
C LEU A 335 -21.47 -8.13 -9.75
N GLU A 336 -21.87 -6.92 -10.14
CA GLU A 336 -22.38 -6.61 -11.47
C GLU A 336 -21.24 -6.10 -12.35
N VAL A 337 -21.13 -6.66 -13.56
CA VAL A 337 -20.07 -6.36 -14.53
C VAL A 337 -20.71 -6.15 -15.90
N HIS A 338 -20.48 -4.98 -16.49
CA HIS A 338 -21.03 -4.66 -17.81
C HIS A 338 -19.96 -4.09 -18.73
N ARG A 339 -19.83 -4.68 -19.92
CA ARG A 339 -19.17 -4.03 -21.06
C ARG A 339 -20.08 -2.93 -21.57
N VAL A 340 -19.51 -1.75 -21.80
CA VAL A 340 -20.28 -0.56 -22.21
C VAL A 340 -19.63 0.11 -23.41
N GLU A 341 -20.43 0.90 -24.13
CA GLU A 341 -19.88 1.80 -25.16
C GLU A 341 -18.96 2.84 -24.51
N PRO A 342 -17.82 3.18 -25.13
CA PRO A 342 -16.89 4.15 -24.57
C PRO A 342 -17.55 5.50 -24.30
N PHE A 343 -17.44 5.99 -23.06
CA PHE A 343 -17.86 7.33 -22.67
C PHE A 343 -16.68 8.16 -22.14
N GLY A 344 -16.88 9.47 -22.04
CA GLY A 344 -15.83 10.39 -21.58
C GLY A 344 -15.51 10.20 -20.09
N VAL A 345 -14.28 9.82 -19.79
CA VAL A 345 -13.71 9.83 -18.44
C VAL A 345 -12.50 10.77 -18.38
N PRO A 346 -12.06 11.20 -17.19
CA PRO A 346 -10.87 12.03 -17.07
C PRO A 346 -9.62 11.33 -17.60
N PHE A 347 -8.80 12.03 -18.37
CA PHE A 347 -7.47 11.53 -18.74
C PHE A 347 -6.52 11.48 -17.54
N LEU A 348 -5.59 10.53 -17.50
CA LEU A 348 -4.57 10.45 -16.43
C LEU A 348 -3.75 11.74 -16.27
N ARG A 349 -3.47 12.49 -17.34
CA ARG A 349 -2.82 13.83 -17.27
C ARG A 349 -3.59 14.87 -16.46
N HIS A 350 -4.88 14.65 -16.20
CA HIS A 350 -5.72 15.50 -15.34
C HIS A 350 -5.86 14.96 -13.91
N THR A 351 -5.15 13.88 -13.58
CA THR A 351 -5.05 13.29 -12.23
C THR A 351 -3.68 13.63 -11.62
N TRP A 352 -3.46 13.28 -10.34
CA TRP A 352 -2.19 13.52 -9.66
C TRP A 352 -1.53 12.23 -9.19
N CYS A 353 -0.23 12.07 -9.50
CA CYS A 353 0.60 11.02 -8.94
C CYS A 353 1.97 11.60 -8.55
N PRO A 354 2.47 11.36 -7.31
CA PRO A 354 3.76 11.88 -6.85
C PRO A 354 4.97 11.24 -7.54
N LEU A 355 4.75 10.23 -8.38
CA LEU A 355 5.80 9.47 -9.06
C LEU A 355 6.04 9.94 -10.51
N CYS A 356 5.15 10.74 -11.09
CA CYS A 356 5.25 11.17 -12.49
C CYS A 356 6.16 12.39 -12.65
N GLU A 357 7.06 12.35 -13.63
CA GLU A 357 8.13 13.36 -13.84
C GLU A 357 7.61 14.76 -14.21
N GLU A 358 6.47 14.87 -14.90
CA GLU A 358 5.98 16.15 -15.44
C GLU A 358 5.78 17.22 -14.35
N ARG A 359 5.41 16.84 -13.11
CA ARG A 359 5.29 17.80 -12.00
C ARG A 359 6.59 18.05 -11.24
N ARG A 360 7.58 17.14 -11.26
CA ARG A 360 8.87 17.38 -10.58
C ARG A 360 9.67 18.51 -11.22
N ARG A 361 9.45 18.78 -12.52
CA ARG A 361 10.08 19.93 -13.20
C ARG A 361 9.38 21.25 -12.91
N GLU A 362 8.09 21.23 -12.57
CA GLU A 362 7.32 22.43 -12.21
C GLU A 362 7.50 22.80 -10.73
N GLU A 363 7.67 21.82 -9.84
CA GLU A 363 7.91 22.01 -8.41
C GLU A 363 9.41 22.01 -8.09
N GLY A 364 10.17 22.95 -8.68
CA GLY A 364 11.51 23.34 -8.21
C GLY A 364 11.48 24.03 -6.83
N GLY A 365 10.69 23.51 -5.89
CA GLY A 365 10.55 23.99 -4.52
C GLY A 365 11.42 23.17 -3.59
N GLU A 366 12.35 23.86 -2.93
CA GLU A 366 13.18 23.37 -1.83
C GLU A 366 12.34 22.64 -0.77
N ILE A 367 12.87 21.52 -0.26
CA ILE A 367 12.33 20.76 0.88
C ILE A 367 12.58 21.54 2.17
#